data_AF-A0A211ZLD8-F1
#
_entry.id   AF-A0A211ZLD8-F1
#
_cell.length_a   1.000
_cell.length_b   1.000
_cell.length_c   1.000
_cell.angle_alpha   90.00
_cell.angle_beta   90.00
_cell.angle_gamma   90.00
#
_symmetry.space_group_name_H-M   'P 1'
#
loop_
_entity.id
_entity.type
_entity.pdbx_description
1 polymer ?
#
loop_
_entity_poly.entity_id
_entity_poly.type
_entity_poly.pdbx_seq_one_letter_code
_entity_poly.pdbx_strand_id
1 'polypeptide(L)'
;MPPCPQPAEPLTSAGAIPLTLQSSSAPGPSLSPRRGERSHAPDHLSLGRGRNREAIPGEGAAPAHPFAQDQALLPHLPVFLTVRGRVCVLVGGGDATAPKFELLRRAGAAIRLVGADAAFAETAAGAEILPGPLTADHLAGACLAIDASGDPDANAHSAALARAAGVPLNVVDRPALCDFILPAILDRSPVVVAVSTGGAAPALAGLIRQELEALIPPGLGRLAALSGTLRDEIRRRIADPARRLAFWRRLYRDGAADRAAALDLLDRVAAERPAAGSLTRIAIGPGGEQDLTLRQVAALRRADLLLVGDGVDPAVLDHARRDAPRRGPVRTPAEADALRDALAQGLQVVQLLADAVPQGTALLAAE
;
A
#
# COMPACT_ATOMS: atom_id res chain seq x y z
N MET A 1 0.65 53.29 18.82
CA MET A 1 1.98 52.81 18.36
C MET A 1 2.94 52.82 19.54
N PRO A 2 3.18 51.68 20.20
CA PRO A 2 4.39 51.43 20.97
C PRO A 2 5.48 50.78 20.07
N PRO A 3 6.77 50.91 20.40
CA PRO A 3 7.87 50.55 19.51
C PRO A 3 8.19 49.04 19.50
N CYS A 4 8.69 48.62 18.34
CA CYS A 4 9.12 47.28 17.97
C CYS A 4 10.50 46.94 18.57
N PRO A 5 10.75 45.73 19.11
CA PRO A 5 12.10 45.30 19.47
C PRO A 5 12.83 44.65 18.28
N GLN A 6 14.09 45.03 18.10
CA GLN A 6 15.03 44.53 17.09
C GLN A 6 15.71 43.20 17.52
N PRO A 7 16.31 42.44 16.57
CA PRO A 7 16.72 41.06 16.76
C PRO A 7 18.15 40.92 17.31
N ALA A 8 18.40 39.82 18.04
CA ALA A 8 19.73 39.41 18.47
C ALA A 8 20.30 38.36 17.49
N GLU A 9 21.52 38.59 17.00
CA GLU A 9 22.37 37.59 16.32
C GLU A 9 23.35 36.92 17.32
N PRO A 10 24.32 36.05 16.91
CA PRO A 10 24.28 34.63 17.25
C PRO A 10 25.45 34.20 18.15
N LEU A 11 25.31 33.08 18.86
CA LEU A 11 26.42 32.46 19.60
C LEU A 11 26.85 31.15 18.94
N THR A 12 28.13 31.14 18.58
CA THR A 12 28.93 30.07 17.97
C THR A 12 29.31 28.95 18.95
N SER A 13 29.44 27.75 18.36
CA SER A 13 30.12 26.52 18.77
C SER A 13 30.88 26.44 20.11
N ALA A 14 30.65 25.36 20.86
CA ALA A 14 31.69 24.44 21.35
C ALA A 14 31.07 23.23 22.09
N GLY A 15 31.70 22.05 21.96
CA GLY A 15 31.70 21.04 23.02
C GLY A 15 31.06 19.68 22.71
N ALA A 16 31.71 18.86 21.91
CA ALA A 16 31.45 17.41 21.85
C ALA A 16 31.99 16.73 23.12
N ILE A 17 31.17 15.88 23.77
CA ILE A 17 31.57 14.97 24.85
C ILE A 17 31.14 13.55 24.45
N PRO A 18 32.06 12.56 24.38
CA PRO A 18 31.71 11.17 24.05
C PRO A 18 31.26 10.41 25.30
N LEU A 19 30.13 9.70 25.22
CA LEU A 19 29.67 8.76 26.25
C LEU A 19 30.15 7.35 25.91
N THR A 20 31.10 6.88 26.71
CA THR A 20 31.64 5.51 26.72
C THR A 20 30.67 4.59 27.46
N LEU A 21 30.11 3.58 26.79
CA LEU A 21 29.33 2.51 27.44
C LEU A 21 30.28 1.40 27.88
N GLN A 22 30.39 1.22 29.20
CA GLN A 22 31.07 0.08 29.82
C GLN A 22 30.20 -1.19 29.73
N SER A 23 30.78 -2.24 29.17
CA SER A 23 30.26 -3.60 29.18
C SER A 23 30.47 -4.26 30.54
N SER A 24 29.39 -4.68 31.20
CA SER A 24 29.43 -5.60 32.36
C SER A 24 28.38 -6.68 32.16
N SER A 25 28.82 -7.92 31.96
CA SER A 25 27.99 -9.11 32.16
C SER A 25 28.87 -10.32 32.46
N ALA A 26 28.72 -10.87 33.66
CA ALA A 26 29.18 -12.19 34.10
C ALA A 26 27.94 -12.92 34.70
N PRO A 27 27.93 -14.26 34.79
CA PRO A 27 26.84 -15.08 34.23
C PRO A 27 25.92 -15.74 35.27
N GLY A 28 24.72 -16.13 34.83
CA GLY A 28 23.76 -16.94 35.60
C GLY A 28 23.30 -18.18 34.78
N PRO A 29 22.88 -19.28 35.44
CA PRO A 29 23.18 -20.63 34.98
C PRO A 29 22.09 -21.32 34.15
N SER A 30 22.52 -22.45 33.59
CA SER A 30 21.84 -23.40 32.72
C SER A 30 20.63 -24.12 33.35
N LEU A 31 19.61 -24.39 32.51
CA LEU A 31 18.67 -25.49 32.72
C LEU A 31 18.31 -26.13 31.37
N SER A 32 18.64 -27.42 31.25
CA SER A 32 18.38 -28.33 30.13
C SER A 32 16.90 -28.76 30.05
N PRO A 33 16.42 -29.27 28.90
CA PRO A 33 15.02 -29.60 28.68
C PRO A 33 14.66 -31.01 29.20
N ARG A 34 13.48 -31.17 29.82
CA ARG A 34 12.88 -32.50 30.07
C ARG A 34 11.68 -32.72 29.16
N ARG A 35 11.72 -33.87 28.48
CA ARG A 35 10.64 -34.48 27.70
C ARG A 35 9.52 -34.99 28.61
N GLY A 36 8.31 -34.92 28.07
CA GLY A 36 7.34 -36.01 28.10
C GLY A 36 6.19 -35.82 29.07
N GLU A 37 4.98 -35.65 28.52
CA GLU A 37 3.81 -36.42 28.94
C GLU A 37 2.70 -36.30 27.87
N ARG A 38 2.10 -37.45 27.53
CA ARG A 38 0.95 -37.59 26.63
C ARG A 38 -0.30 -37.75 27.49
N SER A 39 -1.40 -37.08 27.14
CA SER A 39 -2.76 -37.57 27.41
C SER A 39 -3.71 -36.98 26.36
N HIS A 40 -4.14 -37.77 25.37
CA HIS A 40 -5.52 -38.30 25.26
C HIS A 40 -6.61 -37.20 25.25
N ALA A 41 -7.02 -36.81 24.03
CA ALA A 41 -8.31 -36.17 23.75
C ALA A 41 -9.21 -37.20 23.04
N PRO A 42 -10.51 -37.27 23.35
CA PRO A 42 -11.42 -38.20 22.71
C PRO A 42 -11.90 -37.67 21.36
N ASP A 43 -12.40 -38.61 20.59
CA ASP A 43 -12.58 -38.58 19.17
C ASP A 43 -14.08 -38.43 18.84
N HIS A 44 -14.36 -37.74 17.73
CA HIS A 44 -15.61 -37.72 16.95
C HIS A 44 -16.82 -36.90 17.44
N LEU A 45 -17.17 -35.88 16.64
CA LEU A 45 -18.55 -35.64 16.19
C LEU A 45 -18.51 -35.03 14.78
N SER A 46 -18.62 -35.93 13.80
CA SER A 46 -18.80 -35.66 12.38
C SER A 46 -20.16 -35.01 12.12
N LEU A 47 -20.18 -33.86 11.47
CA LEU A 47 -21.39 -33.27 10.90
C LEU A 47 -21.21 -33.01 9.39
N GLY A 48 -21.90 -33.83 8.61
CA GLY A 48 -22.69 -33.37 7.46
C GLY A 48 -21.96 -33.02 6.17
N ARG A 49 -21.59 -34.04 5.37
CA ARG A 49 -21.46 -33.89 3.92
C ARG A 49 -22.83 -33.60 3.30
N GLY A 50 -23.08 -32.35 2.91
CA GLY A 50 -24.12 -31.99 1.96
C GLY A 50 -23.75 -32.48 0.55
N ARG A 51 -24.59 -33.36 0.00
CA ARG A 51 -24.48 -33.87 -1.39
C ARG A 51 -25.05 -32.86 -2.39
N ASN A 52 -24.52 -32.97 -3.61
CA ASN A 52 -25.03 -32.48 -4.91
C ASN A 52 -24.68 -31.05 -5.34
N ARG A 53 -23.53 -30.94 -6.04
CA ARG A 53 -23.54 -30.43 -7.42
C ARG A 53 -22.73 -31.39 -8.30
N GLU A 54 -23.42 -32.01 -9.25
CA GLU A 54 -22.85 -32.89 -10.27
C GLU A 54 -21.77 -32.15 -11.05
N ALA A 55 -20.65 -32.84 -11.27
CA ALA A 55 -19.51 -32.33 -12.01
C ALA A 55 -19.88 -32.13 -13.47
N ILE A 56 -19.65 -30.91 -13.98
CA ILE A 56 -19.61 -30.62 -15.42
C ILE A 56 -18.30 -31.25 -15.94
N PRO A 57 -18.33 -32.25 -16.84
CA PRO A 57 -17.11 -32.81 -17.40
C PRO A 57 -16.67 -31.92 -18.57
N GLY A 58 -15.60 -31.14 -18.37
CA GLY A 58 -14.97 -30.37 -19.45
C GLY A 58 -14.63 -28.94 -19.10
N GLU A 59 -13.87 -28.71 -18.02
CA GLU A 59 -13.08 -27.48 -17.89
C GLU A 59 -11.62 -27.87 -17.69
N GLY A 60 -10.81 -27.55 -18.69
CA GLY A 60 -9.37 -27.68 -18.61
C GLY A 60 -8.87 -26.94 -17.37
N ALA A 61 -7.83 -27.51 -16.74
CA ALA A 61 -7.10 -26.84 -15.67
C ALA A 61 -6.87 -25.38 -16.06
N ALA A 62 -7.36 -24.45 -15.23
CA ALA A 62 -7.04 -23.04 -15.38
C ALA A 62 -5.52 -22.93 -15.55
N PRO A 63 -5.02 -22.19 -16.56
CA PRO A 63 -3.59 -22.13 -16.81
C PRO A 63 -2.90 -21.67 -15.53
N ALA A 64 -1.99 -22.49 -15.02
CA ALA A 64 -1.18 -22.16 -13.87
C ALA A 64 -0.53 -20.80 -14.13
N HIS A 65 -0.86 -19.79 -13.32
CA HIS A 65 -0.23 -18.49 -13.42
C HIS A 65 1.29 -18.69 -13.27
N PRO A 66 2.12 -18.28 -14.26
CA PRO A 66 3.54 -18.63 -14.32
C PRO A 66 4.42 -17.92 -13.28
N PHE A 67 3.84 -17.37 -12.21
CA PHE A 67 4.52 -16.56 -11.20
C PHE A 67 4.28 -17.05 -9.75
N ALA A 68 3.78 -18.27 -9.57
CA ALA A 68 3.60 -18.86 -8.25
C ALA A 68 4.94 -19.39 -7.68
N GLN A 69 5.83 -18.48 -7.29
CA GLN A 69 6.92 -18.81 -6.36
C GLN A 69 6.50 -18.41 -4.94
N ASP A 70 6.99 -19.15 -3.93
CA ASP A 70 6.72 -19.02 -2.48
C ASP A 70 6.71 -17.56 -1.98
N GLN A 71 5.58 -16.87 -2.13
CA GLN A 71 5.35 -15.58 -1.51
C GLN A 71 4.75 -15.85 -0.12
N ALA A 72 5.46 -15.42 0.92
CA ALA A 72 4.93 -15.42 2.27
C ALA A 72 3.54 -14.77 2.29
N LEU A 73 2.57 -15.46 2.89
CA LEU A 73 1.19 -14.98 2.97
C LEU A 73 1.15 -13.62 3.68
N LEU A 74 0.42 -12.66 3.10
CA LEU A 74 0.19 -11.38 3.75
C LEU A 74 -0.67 -11.60 5.01
N PRO A 75 -0.25 -11.12 6.19
CA PRO A 75 -1.00 -11.36 7.43
C PRO A 75 -2.33 -10.60 7.49
N HIS A 76 -2.44 -9.49 6.73
CA HIS A 76 -3.64 -8.65 6.67
C HIS A 76 -3.83 -8.12 5.26
N LEU A 77 -5.08 -7.98 4.82
CA LEU A 77 -5.43 -7.30 3.57
C LEU A 77 -5.49 -5.79 3.79
N PRO A 78 -4.64 -4.97 3.14
CA PRO A 78 -4.71 -3.53 3.25
C PRO A 78 -5.91 -2.98 2.45
N VAL A 79 -6.88 -2.39 3.16
CA VAL A 79 -8.06 -1.77 2.55
C VAL A 79 -8.33 -0.38 3.14
N PHE A 80 -8.87 0.52 2.32
CA PHE A 80 -9.41 1.80 2.75
C PHE A 80 -10.92 1.72 2.79
N LEU A 81 -11.51 1.82 3.98
CA LEU A 81 -12.96 1.70 4.19
C LEU A 81 -13.64 3.07 4.10
N THR A 82 -14.73 3.16 3.32
CA THR A 82 -15.61 4.32 3.35
C THR A 82 -16.58 4.20 4.52
N VAL A 83 -16.40 5.05 5.53
CA VAL A 83 -17.23 5.09 6.76
C VAL A 83 -18.05 6.37 6.89
N ARG A 84 -17.98 7.28 5.91
CA ARG A 84 -18.73 8.54 5.93
C ARG A 84 -20.23 8.27 6.09
N GLY A 85 -20.83 8.80 7.17
CA GLY A 85 -22.24 8.62 7.52
C GLY A 85 -22.62 7.21 7.99
N ARG A 86 -21.67 6.28 8.11
CA ARG A 86 -21.91 4.92 8.63
C ARG A 86 -21.65 4.90 10.13
N VAL A 87 -22.39 4.04 10.82
CA VAL A 87 -22.24 3.87 12.26
C VAL A 87 -20.93 3.15 12.57
N CYS A 88 -20.09 3.76 13.42
CA CYS A 88 -18.91 3.15 14.02
C CYS A 88 -19.04 3.19 15.53
N VAL A 89 -18.82 2.05 16.19
CA VAL A 89 -18.86 1.98 17.65
C VAL A 89 -17.45 2.18 18.22
N LEU A 90 -17.33 3.02 19.23
CA LEU A 90 -16.10 3.23 19.98
C LEU A 90 -16.41 2.99 21.46
N VAL A 91 -15.68 2.08 22.09
CA VAL A 91 -15.86 1.74 23.51
C VAL A 91 -14.70 2.32 24.33
N GLY A 92 -15.01 2.96 25.45
CA GLY A 92 -14.05 3.54 26.39
C GLY A 92 -14.09 5.07 26.45
N GLY A 93 -13.28 5.65 27.33
CA GLY A 93 -13.16 7.10 27.53
C GLY A 93 -11.76 7.61 27.88
N GLY A 94 -10.77 6.72 28.05
CA GLY A 94 -9.41 7.12 28.43
C GLY A 94 -8.54 7.59 27.25
N ASP A 95 -7.25 7.85 27.52
CA ASP A 95 -6.27 8.38 26.57
C ASP A 95 -6.16 7.61 25.26
N ALA A 96 -6.35 6.28 25.30
CA ALA A 96 -6.34 5.43 24.11
C ALA A 96 -7.53 5.68 23.16
N THR A 97 -8.63 6.26 23.67
CA THR A 97 -9.88 6.50 22.96
C THR A 97 -9.80 7.76 22.08
N ALA A 98 -9.19 8.84 22.58
CA ALA A 98 -9.18 10.13 21.90
C ALA A 98 -8.56 10.09 20.48
N PRO A 99 -7.42 9.43 20.24
CA PRO A 99 -6.87 9.31 18.88
C PRO A 99 -7.78 8.51 17.94
N LYS A 100 -8.54 7.53 18.45
CA LYS A 100 -9.46 6.71 17.65
C LYS A 100 -10.72 7.47 17.30
N PHE A 101 -11.23 8.24 18.26
CA PHE A 101 -12.33 9.16 18.06
C PHE A 101 -12.00 10.16 16.94
N GLU A 102 -10.85 10.84 17.01
CA GLU A 102 -10.46 11.82 16.00
C GLU A 102 -10.29 11.18 14.61
N LEU A 103 -9.74 9.96 14.53
CA LEU A 103 -9.62 9.23 13.27
C LEU A 103 -11.01 8.96 12.63
N LEU A 104 -11.96 8.44 13.41
CA LEU A 104 -13.32 8.17 12.95
C LEU A 104 -14.06 9.47 12.57
N ARG A 105 -13.88 10.53 13.38
CA ARG A 105 -14.50 11.84 13.16
C ARG A 105 -14.01 12.46 11.85
N ARG A 106 -12.70 12.43 11.59
CA ARG A 106 -12.11 12.92 10.32
C ARG A 106 -12.55 12.10 9.11
N ALA A 107 -12.76 10.79 9.29
CA ALA A 107 -13.33 9.93 8.26
C ALA A 107 -14.84 10.17 8.03
N GLY A 108 -15.49 10.96 8.89
CA GLY A 108 -16.90 11.34 8.79
C GLY A 108 -17.86 10.26 9.28
N ALA A 109 -17.42 9.36 10.17
CA ALA A 109 -18.28 8.34 10.75
C ALA A 109 -19.37 8.93 11.65
N ALA A 110 -20.52 8.25 11.72
CA ALA A 110 -21.50 8.46 12.78
C ALA A 110 -21.06 7.66 14.00
N ILE A 111 -20.49 8.32 15.01
CA ILE A 111 -19.83 7.64 16.13
C ILE A 111 -20.83 7.37 17.25
N ARG A 112 -20.93 6.10 17.66
CA ARG A 112 -21.53 5.69 18.94
C ARG A 112 -20.43 5.48 19.95
N LEU A 113 -20.38 6.33 20.97
CA LEU A 113 -19.37 6.29 22.02
C LEU A 113 -19.97 5.63 23.27
N VAL A 114 -19.51 4.42 23.58
CA VAL A 114 -20.05 3.56 24.64
C VAL A 114 -19.13 3.57 25.85
N GLY A 115 -19.69 3.83 27.03
CA GLY A 115 -18.95 3.72 28.29
C GLY A 115 -17.85 4.77 28.47
N ALA A 116 -17.94 5.91 27.79
CA ALA A 116 -17.04 7.04 28.01
C ALA A 116 -17.30 7.70 29.37
N ASP A 117 -16.23 8.20 29.99
CA ASP A 117 -16.37 9.09 31.14
C ASP A 117 -16.97 10.44 30.73
N ALA A 118 -17.47 11.19 31.72
CA ALA A 118 -18.14 12.46 31.49
C ALA A 118 -17.21 13.50 30.82
N ALA A 119 -15.93 13.52 31.19
CA ALA A 119 -14.96 14.48 30.67
C ALA A 119 -14.72 14.25 29.17
N PHE A 120 -14.54 13.01 28.75
CA PHE A 120 -14.37 12.67 27.35
C PHE A 120 -15.66 12.89 26.55
N ALA A 121 -16.82 12.51 27.11
CA ALA A 121 -18.12 12.71 26.48
C ALA A 121 -18.42 14.20 26.17
N GLU A 122 -18.02 15.13 27.04
CA GLU A 122 -18.14 16.57 26.81
C GLU A 122 -17.32 17.06 25.60
N THR A 123 -16.16 16.43 25.35
CA THR A 123 -15.29 16.78 24.21
C THR A 123 -15.69 16.08 22.91
N ALA A 124 -16.47 15.00 23.00
CA ALA A 124 -16.87 14.15 21.88
C ALA A 124 -18.05 14.73 21.07
N ALA A 125 -17.93 15.98 20.64
CA ALA A 125 -18.99 16.69 19.92
C ALA A 125 -19.43 15.94 18.64
N GLY A 126 -20.75 15.74 18.50
CA GLY A 126 -21.37 15.06 17.35
C GLY A 126 -21.43 13.54 17.46
N ALA A 127 -20.97 12.95 18.57
CA ALA A 127 -21.14 11.53 18.86
C ALA A 127 -22.45 11.24 19.60
N GLU A 128 -22.99 10.05 19.38
CA GLU A 128 -24.06 9.48 20.21
C GLU A 128 -23.42 8.86 21.46
N ILE A 129 -23.63 9.48 22.62
CA ILE A 129 -23.06 9.02 23.90
C ILE A 129 -23.99 7.97 24.53
N LEU A 130 -23.47 6.77 24.76
CA LEU A 130 -24.21 5.63 25.31
C LEU A 130 -23.57 5.20 26.64
N PRO A 131 -24.23 5.41 27.78
CA PRO A 131 -23.67 5.05 29.07
C PRO A 131 -23.65 3.54 29.29
N GLY A 132 -22.74 3.07 30.14
CA GLY A 132 -22.65 1.67 30.55
C GLY A 132 -21.87 0.77 29.59
N PRO A 133 -21.95 -0.56 29.79
CA PRO A 133 -21.17 -1.53 29.02
C PRO A 133 -21.71 -1.70 27.59
N LEU A 134 -20.88 -2.26 26.72
CA LEU A 134 -21.29 -2.62 25.37
C LEU A 134 -22.41 -3.69 25.40
N THR A 135 -23.44 -3.45 24.60
CA THR A 135 -24.56 -4.37 24.38
C THR A 135 -24.68 -4.69 22.89
N ALA A 136 -25.42 -5.75 22.56
CA ALA A 136 -25.68 -6.13 21.17
C ALA A 136 -26.41 -5.01 20.39
N ASP A 137 -27.31 -4.28 21.05
CA ASP A 137 -28.08 -3.19 20.41
C ASP A 137 -27.18 -2.04 19.96
N HIS A 138 -26.11 -1.74 20.71
CA HIS A 138 -25.14 -0.72 20.32
C HIS A 138 -24.45 -1.04 18.98
N LEU A 139 -24.26 -2.33 18.67
CA LEU A 139 -23.64 -2.82 17.44
C LEU A 139 -24.60 -2.88 16.24
N ALA A 140 -25.91 -2.68 16.45
CA ALA A 140 -26.89 -2.78 15.38
C ALA A 140 -26.61 -1.76 14.27
N GLY A 141 -26.37 -2.25 13.05
CA GLY A 141 -26.06 -1.44 11.87
C GLY A 141 -24.65 -0.84 11.84
N ALA A 142 -23.79 -1.18 12.81
CA ALA A 142 -22.41 -0.73 12.84
C ALA A 142 -21.59 -1.39 11.72
N CYS A 143 -20.71 -0.63 11.08
CA CYS A 143 -19.79 -1.19 10.08
C CYS A 143 -18.47 -1.67 10.66
N LEU A 144 -18.09 -1.17 11.83
CA LEU A 144 -16.95 -1.61 12.62
C LEU A 144 -17.10 -1.15 14.07
N ALA A 145 -16.35 -1.78 14.96
CA ALA A 145 -16.21 -1.39 16.35
C ALA A 145 -14.72 -1.28 16.74
N ILE A 146 -14.41 -0.36 17.65
CA ILE A 146 -13.09 -0.22 18.27
C ILE A 146 -13.29 -0.25 19.79
N ASP A 147 -12.62 -1.16 20.48
CA ASP A 147 -12.57 -1.22 21.93
C ASP A 147 -11.25 -0.66 22.45
N ALA A 148 -11.34 0.49 23.11
CA ALA A 148 -10.24 1.18 23.78
C ALA A 148 -10.47 1.27 25.31
N SER A 149 -11.31 0.39 25.87
CA SER A 149 -11.62 0.37 27.30
C SER A 149 -10.43 -0.06 28.16
N GLY A 150 -9.56 -0.94 27.64
CA GLY A 150 -8.36 -1.43 28.32
C GLY A 150 -8.64 -2.52 29.38
N ASP A 151 -9.89 -2.78 29.71
CA ASP A 151 -10.29 -3.80 30.68
C ASP A 151 -10.35 -5.20 30.03
N PRO A 152 -9.63 -6.21 30.54
CA PRO A 152 -9.58 -7.54 29.92
C PRO A 152 -10.95 -8.22 29.79
N ASP A 153 -11.83 -8.07 30.78
CA ASP A 153 -13.14 -8.73 30.80
C ASP A 153 -14.11 -8.02 29.84
N ALA A 154 -14.11 -6.69 29.84
CA ALA A 154 -14.84 -5.88 28.86
C ALA A 154 -14.37 -6.18 27.43
N ASN A 155 -13.06 -6.29 27.19
CA ASN A 155 -12.50 -6.61 25.87
C ASN A 155 -12.98 -7.99 25.37
N ALA A 156 -12.99 -9.01 26.25
CA ALA A 156 -13.48 -10.34 25.90
C ALA A 156 -14.98 -10.34 25.60
N HIS A 157 -15.76 -9.60 26.39
CA HIS A 157 -17.19 -9.40 26.18
C HIS A 157 -17.47 -8.68 24.85
N SER A 158 -16.73 -7.61 24.54
CA SER A 158 -16.82 -6.89 23.27
C SER A 158 -16.52 -7.80 22.08
N ALA A 159 -15.49 -8.64 22.17
CA ALA A 159 -15.15 -9.61 21.13
C ALA A 159 -16.25 -10.64 20.89
N ALA A 160 -16.87 -11.15 21.96
CA ALA A 160 -17.99 -12.09 21.84
C ALA A 160 -19.21 -11.44 21.16
N LEU A 161 -19.59 -10.23 21.59
CA LEU A 161 -20.72 -9.48 21.03
C LEU A 161 -20.49 -9.11 19.56
N ALA A 162 -19.32 -8.56 19.23
CA ALA A 162 -18.98 -8.15 17.86
C ALA A 162 -19.00 -9.34 16.89
N ARG A 163 -18.44 -10.49 17.31
CA ARG A 163 -18.49 -11.73 16.53
C ARG A 163 -19.91 -12.24 16.33
N ALA A 164 -20.75 -12.18 17.36
CA ALA A 164 -22.15 -12.57 17.25
C ALA A 164 -22.95 -11.64 16.31
N ALA A 165 -22.62 -10.35 16.29
CA ALA A 165 -23.25 -9.35 15.43
C ALA A 165 -22.67 -9.29 14.00
N GLY A 166 -21.58 -10.01 13.72
CA GLY A 166 -20.88 -9.92 12.44
C GLY A 166 -20.20 -8.57 12.18
N VAL A 167 -19.86 -7.83 13.24
CA VAL A 167 -19.22 -6.52 13.17
C VAL A 167 -17.71 -6.69 13.38
N PRO A 168 -16.85 -6.25 12.44
CA PRO A 168 -15.41 -6.28 12.65
C PRO A 168 -14.99 -5.47 13.87
N LEU A 169 -14.19 -6.07 14.76
CA LEU A 169 -13.70 -5.43 15.98
C LEU A 169 -12.19 -5.20 15.94
N ASN A 170 -11.73 -4.08 16.46
CA ASN A 170 -10.35 -3.87 16.87
C ASN A 170 -10.29 -3.59 18.37
N VAL A 171 -9.57 -4.41 19.12
CA VAL A 171 -9.30 -4.18 20.54
C VAL A 171 -7.87 -3.65 20.70
N VAL A 172 -7.74 -2.46 21.30
CA VAL A 172 -6.45 -1.80 21.48
C VAL A 172 -5.51 -2.70 22.31
N ASP A 173 -4.27 -2.84 21.85
CA ASP A 173 -3.21 -3.65 22.46
C ASP A 173 -3.52 -5.15 22.66
N ARG A 174 -4.60 -5.67 22.04
CA ARG A 174 -4.99 -7.09 22.10
C ARG A 174 -5.19 -7.71 20.71
N PRO A 175 -4.12 -7.93 19.92
CA PRO A 175 -4.22 -8.44 18.55
C PRO A 175 -5.01 -9.76 18.40
N ALA A 176 -4.98 -10.62 19.42
CA ALA A 176 -5.71 -11.89 19.42
C ALA A 176 -7.25 -11.74 19.42
N LEU A 177 -7.76 -10.55 19.76
CA LEU A 177 -9.19 -10.23 19.79
C LEU A 177 -9.62 -9.37 18.58
N CYS A 178 -8.72 -9.07 17.66
CA CYS A 178 -8.95 -8.16 16.55
C CYS A 178 -9.28 -8.91 15.24
N ASP A 179 -10.27 -8.40 14.50
CA ASP A 179 -10.54 -8.77 13.11
C ASP A 179 -9.76 -7.88 12.12
N PHE A 180 -9.36 -6.69 12.56
CA PHE A 180 -8.55 -5.76 11.78
C PHE A 180 -7.56 -5.00 12.67
N ILE A 181 -6.54 -4.41 12.05
CA ILE A 181 -5.55 -3.57 12.72
C ILE A 181 -5.64 -2.13 12.23
N LEU A 182 -5.35 -1.19 13.13
CA LEU A 182 -5.19 0.21 12.79
C LEU A 182 -3.71 0.49 12.46
N PRO A 183 -3.38 0.86 11.22
CA PRO A 183 -2.01 1.15 10.83
C PRO A 183 -1.54 2.50 11.38
N ALA A 184 -0.24 2.77 11.26
CA ALA A 184 0.27 4.13 11.36
C ALA A 184 -0.17 4.90 10.10
N ILE A 185 -0.92 5.98 10.27
CA ILE A 185 -1.54 6.74 9.17
C ILE A 185 -0.82 8.07 9.00
N LEU A 186 -0.32 8.32 7.80
CA LEU A 186 0.07 9.64 7.32
C LEU A 186 -1.09 10.18 6.49
N ASP A 187 -1.63 11.33 6.92
CA ASP A 187 -2.75 11.98 6.25
C ASP A 187 -2.32 13.29 5.57
N ARG A 188 -2.49 13.33 4.24
CA ARG A 188 -2.35 14.47 3.34
C ARG A 188 -3.57 14.52 2.40
N SER A 189 -4.76 14.31 2.99
CA SER A 189 -6.03 14.11 2.29
C SER A 189 -6.19 14.99 1.04
N PRO A 190 -6.57 14.40 -0.11
CA PRO A 190 -7.02 13.01 -0.28
C PRO A 190 -5.89 11.97 -0.41
N VAL A 191 -4.61 12.34 -0.24
CA VAL A 191 -3.50 11.39 -0.26
C VAL A 191 -3.29 10.83 1.14
N VAL A 192 -3.44 9.52 1.32
CA VAL A 192 -3.27 8.85 2.61
C VAL A 192 -2.30 7.68 2.44
N VAL A 193 -1.37 7.53 3.37
CA VAL A 193 -0.46 6.39 3.44
C VAL A 193 -0.70 5.63 4.74
N ALA A 194 -0.86 4.32 4.64
CA ALA A 194 -1.00 3.42 5.78
C ALA A 194 0.24 2.52 5.87
N VAL A 195 0.90 2.56 7.02
CA VAL A 195 2.08 1.73 7.32
C VAL A 195 1.70 0.71 8.38
N SER A 196 1.92 -0.57 8.07
CA SER A 196 1.67 -1.68 8.97
C SER A 196 2.84 -2.65 9.01
N THR A 197 3.12 -3.16 10.21
CA THR A 197 4.08 -4.24 10.46
C THR A 197 3.35 -5.53 10.91
N GLY A 198 2.04 -5.63 10.63
CA GLY A 198 1.22 -6.77 11.06
C GLY A 198 1.09 -6.91 12.58
N GLY A 199 1.31 -5.82 13.32
CA GLY A 199 1.33 -5.82 14.80
C GLY A 199 2.67 -6.21 15.42
N ALA A 200 3.67 -6.65 14.64
CA ALA A 200 4.95 -7.13 15.17
C ALA A 200 5.88 -6.01 15.65
N ALA A 201 5.81 -4.82 15.03
CA ALA A 201 6.71 -3.71 15.37
C ALA A 201 6.00 -2.34 15.22
N PRO A 202 5.18 -1.92 16.20
CA PRO A 202 4.49 -0.62 16.16
C PRO A 202 5.46 0.57 16.12
N ALA A 203 6.58 0.49 16.85
CA ALA A 203 7.61 1.52 16.85
C ALA A 203 8.23 1.73 15.45
N LEU A 204 8.52 0.63 14.73
CA LEU A 204 9.03 0.70 13.36
C LEU A 204 8.01 1.32 12.40
N ALA A 205 6.73 0.96 12.52
CA ALA A 205 5.66 1.59 11.72
C ALA A 205 5.58 3.11 11.98
N GLY A 206 5.78 3.52 13.24
CA GLY A 206 5.86 4.92 13.64
C GLY A 206 7.03 5.68 13.02
N LEU A 207 8.23 5.09 13.04
CA LEU A 207 9.43 5.67 12.42
C LEU A 207 9.28 5.81 10.90
N ILE A 208 8.79 4.76 10.23
CA ILE A 208 8.54 4.82 8.78
C ILE A 208 7.51 5.91 8.45
N ARG A 209 6.44 6.04 9.24
CA ARG A 209 5.47 7.13 9.07
C ARG A 209 6.14 8.51 9.19
N GLN A 210 7.02 8.71 10.17
CA GLN A 210 7.72 9.99 10.38
C GLN A 210 8.63 10.34 9.19
N GLU A 211 9.39 9.38 8.67
CA GLU A 211 10.22 9.57 7.47
C GLU A 211 9.35 9.96 6.26
N LEU A 212 8.22 9.27 6.07
CA LEU A 212 7.28 9.60 5.00
C LEU A 212 6.63 10.98 5.19
N GLU A 213 6.40 11.42 6.43
CA GLU A 213 5.85 12.76 6.72
C GLU A 213 6.80 13.88 6.30
N ALA A 214 8.11 13.65 6.40
CA ALA A 214 9.15 14.57 5.93
C ALA A 214 9.25 14.58 4.40
N LEU A 215 9.10 13.43 3.75
CA LEU A 215 9.18 13.28 2.29
C LEU A 215 7.91 13.75 1.56
N ILE A 216 6.73 13.65 2.18
CA ILE A 216 5.45 13.94 1.55
C ILE A 216 4.92 15.31 2.03
N PRO A 217 5.09 16.37 1.20
CA PRO A 217 4.75 17.72 1.62
C PRO A 217 3.24 17.92 1.84
N PRO A 218 2.83 18.79 2.78
CA PRO A 218 1.42 19.14 3.03
C PRO A 218 0.64 19.56 1.78
N GLY A 219 1.30 20.20 0.82
CA GLY A 219 0.69 20.71 -0.42
C GLY A 219 0.19 19.63 -1.38
N LEU A 220 0.61 18.37 -1.23
CA LEU A 220 0.27 17.29 -2.14
C LEU A 220 -1.24 17.01 -2.20
N GLY A 221 -1.95 17.18 -1.07
CA GLY A 221 -3.41 17.04 -1.03
C GLY A 221 -4.13 18.03 -1.95
N ARG A 222 -3.66 19.29 -2.02
CA ARG A 222 -4.22 20.29 -2.94
C ARG A 222 -4.01 19.90 -4.40
N LEU A 223 -2.84 19.37 -4.73
CA LEU A 223 -2.52 18.92 -6.08
C LEU A 223 -3.38 17.71 -6.49
N ALA A 224 -3.59 16.77 -5.58
CA ALA A 224 -4.48 15.63 -5.80
C ALA A 224 -5.94 16.07 -5.97
N ALA A 225 -6.43 16.99 -5.14
CA ALA A 225 -7.77 17.56 -5.28
C ALA A 225 -7.94 18.28 -6.63
N LEU A 226 -6.96 19.12 -7.02
CA LEU A 226 -6.93 19.77 -8.33
C LEU A 226 -7.00 18.74 -9.46
N SER A 227 -6.22 17.66 -9.36
CA SER A 227 -6.21 16.57 -10.33
C SER A 227 -7.58 15.93 -10.52
N GLY A 228 -8.32 15.75 -9.42
CA GLY A 228 -9.72 15.28 -9.47
C GLY A 228 -10.60 16.18 -10.33
N THR A 229 -10.46 17.51 -10.20
CA THR A 229 -11.26 18.48 -10.97
C THR A 229 -10.88 18.57 -12.46
N LEU A 230 -9.68 18.11 -12.84
CA LEU A 230 -9.17 18.22 -14.21
C LEU A 230 -9.38 16.93 -15.02
N ARG A 231 -9.69 15.81 -14.35
CA ARG A 231 -9.71 14.47 -14.96
C ARG A 231 -10.59 14.41 -16.22
N ASP A 232 -11.80 14.95 -16.15
CA ASP A 232 -12.74 14.89 -17.27
C ASP A 232 -12.35 15.87 -18.38
N GLU A 233 -11.82 17.04 -18.04
CA GLU A 233 -11.31 18.01 -19.02
C GLU A 233 -10.17 17.44 -19.84
N ILE A 234 -9.22 16.78 -19.18
CA ILE A 234 -8.08 16.12 -19.83
C ILE A 234 -8.55 15.00 -20.74
N ARG A 235 -9.55 14.20 -20.31
CA ARG A 235 -10.13 13.14 -21.14
C ARG A 235 -10.79 13.69 -22.41
N ARG A 236 -11.42 14.87 -22.35
CA ARG A 236 -12.01 15.52 -23.53
C ARG A 236 -10.97 16.09 -24.48
N ARG A 237 -9.91 16.73 -23.97
CA ARG A 237 -8.88 17.40 -24.80
C ARG A 237 -7.81 16.46 -25.32
N ILE A 238 -7.48 15.41 -24.56
CA ILE A 238 -6.43 14.44 -24.90
C ILE A 238 -7.05 13.03 -24.92
N ALA A 239 -7.31 12.54 -26.13
CA ALA A 239 -7.81 11.19 -26.35
C ALA A 239 -6.78 10.13 -25.92
N ASP A 240 -5.51 10.37 -26.21
CA ASP A 240 -4.39 9.44 -26.01
C ASP A 240 -4.02 9.25 -24.52
N PRO A 241 -4.13 8.04 -23.95
CA PRO A 241 -3.71 7.72 -22.58
C PRO A 241 -2.25 8.07 -22.27
N ALA A 242 -1.33 7.88 -23.21
CA ALA A 242 0.11 8.13 -23.01
C ALA A 242 0.37 9.62 -22.75
N ARG A 243 -0.24 10.48 -23.57
CA ARG A 243 -0.16 11.94 -23.42
C ARG A 243 -0.83 12.44 -22.15
N ARG A 244 -1.93 11.80 -21.72
CA ARG A 244 -2.53 12.10 -20.40
C ARG A 244 -1.56 11.78 -19.27
N LEU A 245 -0.85 10.65 -19.32
CA LEU A 245 0.16 10.31 -18.33
C LEU A 245 1.33 11.30 -18.35
N ALA A 246 1.79 11.71 -19.54
CA ALA A 246 2.83 12.74 -19.67
C ALA A 246 2.42 14.08 -19.04
N PHE A 247 1.18 14.52 -19.27
CA PHE A 247 0.61 15.69 -18.59
C PHE A 247 0.67 15.54 -17.07
N TRP A 248 0.16 14.43 -16.52
CA TRP A 248 0.17 14.20 -15.06
C TRP A 248 1.58 14.22 -14.48
N ARG A 249 2.53 13.57 -15.15
CA ARG A 249 3.94 13.56 -14.72
C ARG A 249 4.54 14.95 -14.67
N ARG A 250 4.25 15.81 -15.64
CA ARG A 250 4.70 17.21 -15.64
C ARG A 250 4.01 18.02 -14.55
N LEU A 251 2.69 17.88 -14.42
CA LEU A 251 1.92 18.54 -13.37
C LEU A 251 2.47 18.20 -11.96
N TYR A 252 2.80 16.94 -11.71
CA TYR A 252 3.33 16.50 -10.42
C TYR A 252 4.79 16.87 -10.17
N ARG A 253 5.58 17.00 -11.24
CA ARG A 253 7.00 17.40 -11.15
C ARG A 253 7.16 18.91 -10.99
N ASP A 254 6.49 19.65 -11.85
CA ASP A 254 6.66 21.10 -11.99
C ASP A 254 5.70 21.86 -11.05
N GLY A 255 4.65 21.17 -10.61
CA GLY A 255 3.57 21.75 -9.80
C GLY A 255 2.59 22.59 -10.63
N ALA A 256 1.48 22.95 -10.00
CA ALA A 256 0.59 23.99 -10.49
C ALA A 256 0.06 24.78 -9.30
N ALA A 257 0.10 26.11 -9.40
CA ALA A 257 -0.39 26.99 -8.35
C ALA A 257 -1.92 26.88 -8.18
N ASP A 258 -2.62 26.78 -9.30
CA ASP A 258 -4.07 26.74 -9.38
C ASP A 258 -4.55 25.98 -10.63
N ARG A 259 -5.88 26.03 -10.84
CA ARG A 259 -6.52 25.42 -12.00
C ARG A 259 -6.16 26.09 -13.31
N ALA A 260 -5.96 27.41 -13.34
CA ALA A 260 -5.63 28.12 -14.57
C ALA A 260 -4.24 27.70 -15.08
N ALA A 261 -3.23 27.69 -14.20
CA ALA A 261 -1.89 27.23 -14.53
C ALA A 261 -1.88 25.78 -15.03
N ALA A 262 -2.72 24.91 -14.45
CA ALA A 262 -2.84 23.52 -14.90
C ALA A 262 -3.53 23.39 -16.27
N LEU A 263 -4.50 24.24 -16.59
CA LEU A 263 -5.14 24.29 -17.91
C LEU A 263 -4.17 24.83 -18.97
N ASP A 264 -3.35 25.83 -18.65
CA ASP A 264 -2.31 26.31 -19.56
C ASP A 264 -1.29 25.22 -19.88
N LEU A 265 -0.91 24.41 -18.86
CA LEU A 265 -0.06 23.24 -19.08
C LEU A 265 -0.74 22.20 -19.96
N LEU A 266 -2.05 21.98 -19.76
CA LEU A 266 -2.83 21.07 -20.57
C LEU A 266 -2.85 21.50 -22.04
N ASP A 267 -3.03 22.80 -22.30
CA ASP A 267 -3.04 23.35 -23.66
C ASP A 267 -1.68 23.22 -24.34
N ARG A 268 -0.57 23.45 -23.60
CA ARG A 268 0.78 23.17 -24.12
C ARG A 268 0.96 21.70 -24.47
N VAL A 269 0.62 20.79 -23.55
CA VAL A 269 0.76 19.34 -23.78
C VAL A 269 -0.16 18.85 -24.91
N ALA A 270 -1.35 19.43 -25.06
CA ALA A 270 -2.30 19.11 -26.12
C ALA A 270 -1.83 19.62 -27.50
N ALA A 271 -1.16 20.77 -27.55
CA ALA A 271 -0.58 21.33 -28.77
C ALA A 271 0.76 20.70 -29.17
N GLU A 272 1.49 20.10 -28.22
CA GLU A 272 2.73 19.39 -28.49
C GLU A 272 2.50 18.24 -29.47
N ARG A 273 3.26 18.24 -30.57
CA ARG A 273 3.41 17.04 -31.39
C ARG A 273 4.12 15.99 -30.53
N PRO A 274 3.66 14.73 -30.52
CA PRO A 274 4.36 13.67 -29.83
C PRO A 274 5.83 13.69 -30.30
N ALA A 275 6.76 13.79 -29.35
CA ALA A 275 8.14 13.42 -29.66
C ALA A 275 8.10 11.98 -30.15
N ALA A 276 8.86 11.63 -31.18
CA ALA A 276 8.92 10.26 -31.65
C ALA A 276 9.29 9.36 -30.46
N GLY A 277 8.44 8.38 -30.17
CA GLY A 277 8.70 7.37 -29.15
C GLY A 277 9.99 6.65 -29.48
N SER A 278 10.64 6.11 -28.46
CA SER A 278 11.89 5.36 -28.67
C SER A 278 11.66 3.88 -28.46
N LEU A 279 12.31 3.07 -29.28
CA LEU A 279 12.43 1.64 -29.07
C LEU A 279 13.86 1.35 -28.61
N THR A 280 14.02 1.00 -27.33
CA THR A 280 15.30 0.56 -26.78
C THR A 280 15.33 -0.96 -26.75
N ARG A 281 16.25 -1.57 -27.49
CA ARG A 281 16.47 -3.02 -27.45
C ARG A 281 17.55 -3.37 -26.44
N ILE A 282 17.26 -4.33 -25.58
CA ILE A 282 18.16 -4.82 -24.54
C ILE A 282 18.30 -6.32 -24.77
N ALA A 283 19.49 -6.75 -25.19
CA ALA A 283 19.87 -8.16 -25.16
C ALA A 283 20.26 -8.53 -23.73
N ILE A 284 19.63 -9.58 -23.21
CA ILE A 284 19.91 -10.15 -21.89
C ILE A 284 20.85 -11.34 -22.10
N GLY A 285 22.06 -11.19 -21.58
CA GLY A 285 23.06 -12.25 -21.61
C GLY A 285 22.72 -13.41 -20.67
N PRO A 286 23.56 -14.47 -20.66
CA PRO A 286 23.35 -15.65 -19.85
C PRO A 286 23.40 -15.38 -18.33
N GLY A 287 24.00 -14.27 -17.90
CA GLY A 287 24.01 -13.82 -16.50
C GLY A 287 22.70 -13.15 -16.06
N GLY A 288 21.71 -13.03 -16.96
CA GLY A 288 20.36 -12.57 -16.62
C GLY A 288 20.35 -11.13 -16.10
N GLU A 289 19.82 -10.92 -14.90
CA GLU A 289 19.79 -9.59 -14.26
C GLU A 289 21.18 -9.02 -13.96
N GLN A 290 22.20 -9.87 -13.78
CA GLN A 290 23.55 -9.43 -13.42
C GLN A 290 24.28 -8.76 -14.59
N ASP A 291 23.85 -9.05 -15.82
CA ASP A 291 24.41 -8.48 -17.05
C ASP A 291 23.81 -7.10 -17.38
N LEU A 292 22.84 -6.63 -16.60
CA LEU A 292 22.20 -5.33 -16.82
C LEU A 292 23.15 -4.18 -16.44
N THR A 293 23.49 -3.38 -17.44
CA THR A 293 24.19 -2.11 -17.22
C THR A 293 23.28 -1.07 -16.55
N LEU A 294 23.88 -0.10 -15.86
CA LEU A 294 23.14 1.02 -15.26
C LEU A 294 22.26 1.79 -16.28
N ARG A 295 22.69 1.88 -17.55
CA ARG A 295 21.90 2.50 -18.62
C ARG A 295 20.65 1.67 -18.96
N GLN A 296 20.77 0.34 -18.99
CA GLN A 296 19.66 -0.57 -19.25
C GLN A 296 18.66 -0.58 -18.08
N VAL A 297 19.13 -0.59 -16.83
CA VAL A 297 18.27 -0.44 -15.65
C VAL A 297 17.52 0.90 -15.67
N ALA A 298 18.22 1.99 -16.00
CA ALA A 298 17.58 3.30 -16.15
C ALA A 298 16.52 3.31 -17.27
N ALA A 299 16.75 2.62 -18.38
CA ALA A 299 15.77 2.46 -19.45
C ALA A 299 14.54 1.65 -18.97
N LEU A 300 14.73 0.54 -18.27
CA LEU A 300 13.66 -0.30 -17.72
C LEU A 300 12.74 0.46 -16.74
N ARG A 301 13.32 1.34 -15.92
CA ARG A 301 12.55 2.19 -14.98
C ARG A 301 11.75 3.29 -15.68
N ARG A 302 12.22 3.75 -16.84
CA ARG A 302 11.57 4.80 -17.64
C ARG A 302 10.59 4.25 -18.68
N ALA A 303 10.65 2.95 -18.96
CA ALA A 303 9.81 2.29 -19.95
C ALA A 303 8.32 2.52 -19.63
N ASP A 304 7.56 2.83 -20.68
CA ASP A 304 6.10 2.90 -20.64
C ASP A 304 5.45 1.61 -21.14
N LEU A 305 6.18 0.78 -21.90
CA LEU A 305 5.78 -0.53 -22.36
C LEU A 305 7.00 -1.46 -22.42
N LEU A 306 6.84 -2.69 -21.93
CA LEU A 306 7.84 -3.75 -22.04
C LEU A 306 7.37 -4.80 -23.04
N LEU A 307 8.19 -5.06 -24.07
CA LEU A 307 8.05 -6.21 -24.95
C LEU A 307 9.05 -7.27 -24.47
N VAL A 308 8.54 -8.34 -23.90
CA VAL A 308 9.36 -9.41 -23.32
C VAL A 308 9.51 -10.51 -24.34
N GLY A 309 10.73 -10.69 -24.86
CA GLY A 309 11.08 -11.78 -25.76
C GLY A 309 11.04 -13.14 -25.05
N ASP A 310 10.98 -14.20 -25.84
CA ASP A 310 11.01 -15.56 -25.31
C ASP A 310 12.35 -15.85 -24.63
N GLY A 311 12.31 -16.54 -23.48
CA GLY A 311 13.51 -16.95 -22.75
C GLY A 311 14.17 -15.86 -21.91
N VAL A 312 13.55 -14.69 -21.74
CA VAL A 312 14.04 -13.65 -20.83
C VAL A 312 13.78 -14.07 -19.38
N ASP A 313 14.81 -13.98 -18.54
CA ASP A 313 14.72 -14.24 -17.10
C ASP A 313 13.69 -13.29 -16.43
N PRO A 314 12.67 -13.82 -15.71
CA PRO A 314 11.72 -13.01 -14.97
C PRO A 314 12.35 -12.02 -13.98
N ALA A 315 13.52 -12.32 -13.40
CA ALA A 315 14.19 -11.46 -12.43
C ALA A 315 14.55 -10.07 -12.99
N VAL A 316 14.87 -10.00 -14.29
CA VAL A 316 15.11 -8.73 -15.02
C VAL A 316 13.92 -7.77 -14.90
N LEU A 317 12.71 -8.30 -14.79
CA LEU A 317 11.48 -7.50 -14.74
C LEU A 317 11.28 -6.80 -13.39
N ASP A 318 11.98 -7.22 -12.33
CA ASP A 318 11.92 -6.58 -11.01
C ASP A 318 12.63 -5.22 -11.00
N HIS A 319 13.56 -4.99 -11.95
CA HIS A 319 14.19 -3.70 -12.17
C HIS A 319 13.31 -2.71 -12.96
N ALA A 320 12.26 -3.20 -13.61
CA ALA A 320 11.38 -2.39 -14.41
C ALA A 320 10.30 -1.68 -13.58
N ARG A 321 9.65 -0.68 -14.18
CA ARG A 321 8.52 0.01 -13.55
C ARG A 321 7.39 -0.99 -13.26
N ARG A 322 6.93 -1.08 -12.00
CA ARG A 322 5.94 -2.09 -11.56
C ARG A 322 4.58 -1.98 -12.27
N ASP A 323 4.19 -0.77 -12.67
CA ASP A 323 2.95 -0.46 -13.38
C ASP A 323 3.11 -0.46 -14.92
N ALA A 324 4.31 -0.69 -15.46
CA ALA A 324 4.49 -0.74 -16.91
C ALA A 324 3.83 -1.99 -17.48
N PRO A 325 2.90 -1.86 -18.45
CA PRO A 325 2.30 -3.00 -19.12
C PRO A 325 3.38 -3.87 -19.79
N ARG A 326 3.18 -5.18 -19.72
CA ARG A 326 4.07 -6.20 -20.28
C ARG A 326 3.34 -6.94 -21.39
N ARG A 327 3.95 -7.05 -22.56
CA ARG A 327 3.42 -7.80 -23.70
C ARG A 327 4.47 -8.79 -24.19
N GLY A 328 4.01 -9.84 -24.87
CA GLY A 328 4.89 -10.79 -25.55
C GLY A 328 5.64 -10.17 -26.74
N PRO A 329 6.48 -10.96 -27.43
CA PRO A 329 7.19 -10.50 -28.61
C PRO A 329 6.22 -10.18 -29.76
N VAL A 330 6.57 -9.18 -30.57
CA VAL A 330 5.81 -8.82 -31.78
C VAL A 330 6.01 -9.91 -32.83
N ARG A 331 4.95 -10.65 -33.15
CA ARG A 331 4.98 -11.76 -34.12
C ARG A 331 4.00 -11.55 -35.27
N THR A 332 2.99 -10.71 -35.08
CA THR A 332 1.93 -10.45 -36.06
C THR A 332 2.00 -9.03 -36.62
N PRO A 333 1.47 -8.79 -37.84
CA PRO A 333 1.34 -7.44 -38.39
C PRO A 333 0.53 -6.50 -37.48
N ALA A 334 -0.54 -7.01 -36.84
CA ALA A 334 -1.36 -6.23 -35.92
C ALA A 334 -0.58 -5.78 -34.66
N GLU A 335 0.31 -6.62 -34.13
CA GLU A 335 1.19 -6.24 -33.01
C GLU A 335 2.25 -5.24 -33.45
N ALA A 336 2.74 -5.34 -34.69
CA ALA A 336 3.68 -4.38 -35.26
C ALA A 336 3.02 -3.01 -35.46
N ASP A 337 1.76 -2.99 -35.91
CA ASP A 337 0.95 -1.77 -35.98
C ASP A 337 0.74 -1.16 -34.60
N ALA A 338 0.35 -1.97 -33.62
CA ALA A 338 0.19 -1.50 -32.23
C ALA A 338 1.51 -0.94 -31.64
N LEU A 339 2.66 -1.52 -31.99
CA LEU A 339 3.97 -0.99 -31.61
C LEU A 339 4.26 0.35 -32.31
N ARG A 340 3.97 0.46 -33.62
CA ARG A 340 4.12 1.72 -34.36
C ARG A 340 3.23 2.82 -33.78
N ASP A 341 1.99 2.50 -33.44
CA ASP A 341 1.07 3.41 -32.78
C ASP A 341 1.59 3.84 -31.41
N ALA A 342 2.11 2.90 -30.61
CA ALA A 342 2.73 3.20 -29.32
C ALA A 342 3.93 4.17 -29.47
N LEU A 343 4.80 3.93 -30.46
CA LEU A 343 5.94 4.82 -30.74
C LEU A 343 5.48 6.17 -31.28
N ALA A 344 4.44 6.22 -32.14
CA ALA A 344 3.87 7.46 -32.64
C ALA A 344 3.22 8.30 -31.53
N GLN A 345 2.77 7.67 -30.45
CA GLN A 345 2.27 8.31 -29.23
C GLN A 345 3.39 8.81 -28.30
N GLY A 346 4.66 8.59 -28.66
CA GLY A 346 5.82 9.03 -27.87
C GLY A 346 6.23 8.10 -26.74
N LEU A 347 5.66 6.89 -26.68
CA LEU A 347 5.97 5.93 -25.62
C LEU A 347 7.44 5.48 -25.69
N GLN A 348 8.04 5.31 -24.51
CA GLN A 348 9.35 4.68 -24.38
C GLN A 348 9.16 3.17 -24.28
N VAL A 349 9.40 2.47 -25.38
CA VAL A 349 9.24 1.02 -25.46
C VAL A 349 10.59 0.36 -25.23
N VAL A 350 10.65 -0.57 -24.28
CA VAL A 350 11.83 -1.42 -24.08
C VAL A 350 11.51 -2.83 -24.56
N GLN A 351 12.31 -3.33 -25.48
CA GLN A 351 12.24 -4.69 -25.97
C GLN A 351 13.38 -5.50 -25.38
N LEU A 352 13.04 -6.49 -24.54
CA LEU A 352 13.97 -7.44 -23.96
C LEU A 352 14.10 -8.62 -24.92
N LEU A 353 15.33 -8.99 -25.26
CA LEU A 353 15.65 -10.11 -26.12
C LEU A 353 16.55 -11.04 -25.31
N ALA A 354 16.23 -12.33 -25.23
CA ALA A 354 17.21 -13.30 -24.76
C ALA A 354 18.31 -13.40 -25.82
N ASP A 355 19.56 -13.29 -25.41
CA ASP A 355 20.66 -13.52 -26.34
C ASP A 355 20.59 -14.99 -26.77
N ALA A 356 20.48 -15.24 -28.07
CA ALA A 356 20.47 -16.60 -28.57
C ALA A 356 21.84 -17.21 -28.29
N VAL A 357 21.91 -18.21 -27.42
CA VAL A 357 23.08 -19.08 -27.33
C VAL A 357 23.37 -19.56 -28.76
N PRO A 358 24.57 -19.35 -29.34
CA PRO A 358 24.90 -19.94 -30.61
C PRO A 358 24.76 -21.44 -30.44
N GLN A 359 23.73 -22.05 -31.04
CA GLN A 359 23.68 -23.49 -31.15
C GLN A 359 24.88 -23.88 -31.99
N GLY A 360 25.85 -24.53 -31.35
CA GLY A 360 27.11 -24.93 -31.96
C GLY A 360 26.83 -25.62 -33.30
N THR A 361 27.35 -25.02 -34.37
CA THR A 361 27.38 -25.64 -35.68
C THR A 361 28.14 -26.95 -35.53
N ALA A 362 27.42 -28.07 -35.58
CA ALA A 362 28.02 -29.39 -35.69
C ALA A 362 28.78 -29.44 -37.02
N LEU A 363 30.10 -29.28 -36.96
CA LEU A 363 31.01 -29.76 -37.99
C LEU A 363 30.97 -31.29 -37.95
N LEU A 364 30.05 -31.87 -38.71
CA LEU A 364 30.20 -33.23 -39.21
C LEU A 364 31.35 -33.21 -40.22
N ALA A 365 32.53 -33.62 -39.75
CA ALA A 365 33.57 -34.13 -40.62
C ALA A 365 33.10 -35.49 -41.15
N ALA A 366 32.91 -35.58 -42.47
CA ALA A 366 32.85 -36.82 -43.19
C ALA A 366 33.93 -36.77 -44.29
N GLU A 367 34.91 -37.66 -44.09
CA GLU A 367 35.95 -38.17 -45.01
C GLU A 367 37.11 -37.25 -45.43
#